data_AF-A0A2X3D6Z9-F1
#
_entry.id   AF-A0A2X3D6Z9-F1
#
_cell.length_a   1.000
_cell.length_b   1.000
_cell.length_c   1.000
_cell.angle_alpha   90.00
_cell.angle_beta   90.00
_cell.angle_gamma   90.00
#
_symmetry.space_group_name_H-M   'P 1'
#
loop_
_entity.id
_entity.type
_entity.pdbx_description
1 polymer ?
#
loop_
_entity_poly.entity_id
_entity_poly.type
_entity_poly.pdbx_seq_one_letter_code
_entity_poly.pdbx_strand_id
1 'polypeptide(L)'
;MPSEQIMMRSLASLSRVDQTRIRTGQLDDEDWARISGTMGILLEKRNIYIDDSSGLTPTEVRSRARRIAREHGGIGLIMIDYLQLMRVRRSPTTVPLRLPKSPAR
;
A
#
# COMPACT_ATOMS: atom_id res chain seq x y z
N MET A 1 7.61 3.27 2.11
CA MET A 1 7.15 4.58 2.62
C MET A 1 6.20 4.29 3.79
N PRO A 2 6.41 4.87 4.98
CA PRO A 2 5.50 4.67 6.11
C PRO A 2 4.10 5.22 5.85
N SER A 3 3.09 4.61 6.46
CA SER A 3 1.68 5.02 6.36
C SER A 3 1.46 6.50 6.69
N GLU A 4 2.12 7.01 7.73
CA GLU A 4 2.05 8.41 8.16
C GLU A 4 2.47 9.40 7.05
N GLN A 5 3.50 9.08 6.28
CA GLN A 5 3.95 9.95 5.19
C GLN A 5 2.93 10.03 4.06
N ILE A 6 2.22 8.92 3.78
CA ILE A 6 1.17 8.90 2.76
C ILE A 6 -0.01 9.73 3.24
N MET A 7 -0.39 9.61 4.51
CA MET A 7 -1.44 10.42 5.13
C MET A 7 -1.11 11.90 5.08
N MET A 8 0.11 12.30 5.44
CA MET A 8 0.54 13.70 5.42
C MET A 8 0.47 14.32 4.02
N ARG A 9 0.92 13.57 3.00
CA ARG A 9 0.82 14.02 1.60
C ARG A 9 -0.63 14.09 1.11
N SER A 10 -1.45 13.12 1.50
CA SER A 10 -2.87 13.11 1.15
C SER A 10 -3.59 14.28 1.79
N LEU A 11 -3.29 14.58 3.06
CA LEU A 11 -3.85 15.72 3.77
C LEU A 11 -3.46 17.03 3.09
N ALA A 12 -2.16 17.25 2.81
CA ALA A 12 -1.68 18.43 2.08
C ALA A 12 -2.40 18.61 0.73
N SER A 13 -2.53 17.53 -0.03
CA SER A 13 -3.18 17.56 -1.35
C SER A 13 -4.68 17.87 -1.27
N LEU A 14 -5.39 17.33 -0.27
CA LEU A 14 -6.83 17.49 -0.14
C LEU A 14 -7.22 18.81 0.53
N SER A 15 -6.47 19.24 1.55
CA SER A 15 -6.69 20.51 2.24
C SER A 15 -6.15 21.72 1.50
N ARG A 16 -5.32 21.49 0.46
CA ARG A 16 -4.60 22.53 -0.29
C ARG A 16 -3.70 23.39 0.60
N VAL A 17 -3.15 22.80 1.66
CA VAL A 17 -2.16 23.42 2.54
C VAL A 17 -0.78 22.91 2.17
N ASP A 18 0.21 23.82 2.18
CA ASP A 18 1.59 23.47 1.86
C ASP A 18 2.11 22.36 2.78
N GLN A 19 2.74 21.34 2.18
CA GLN A 19 3.20 20.17 2.92
C GLN A 19 4.28 20.51 3.95
N THR A 20 5.12 21.52 3.70
CA THR A 20 6.14 21.98 4.65
C THR A 20 5.48 22.62 5.87
N ARG A 21 4.43 23.43 5.68
CA ARG A 21 3.66 24.00 6.79
C ARG A 21 3.03 22.91 7.66
N ILE A 22 2.42 21.89 7.05
CA ILE A 22 1.88 20.72 7.78
C ILE A 22 2.99 20.00 8.55
N ARG A 23 4.11 19.72 7.90
CA ARG A 23 5.24 18.99 8.52
C ARG A 23 5.89 19.74 9.67
N THR A 24 5.95 21.07 9.59
CA THR A 24 6.60 21.93 10.59
C THR A 24 5.63 22.42 11.67
N GLY A 25 4.32 22.23 11.49
CA GLY A 25 3.29 22.75 12.39
C GLY A 25 3.07 24.26 12.28
N GLN A 26 3.63 24.93 11.26
CA GLN A 26 3.51 26.37 11.02
C GLN A 26 2.21 26.70 10.30
N LEU A 27 1.10 26.45 10.97
CA LEU A 27 -0.26 26.60 10.45
C LEU A 27 -0.89 27.87 11.02
N ASP A 28 -1.52 28.65 10.15
CA ASP A 28 -2.42 29.74 10.57
C ASP A 28 -3.84 29.20 10.80
N ASP A 29 -4.74 30.07 11.26
CA ASP A 29 -6.12 29.68 11.57
C ASP A 29 -6.88 29.18 10.33
N GLU A 30 -6.57 29.71 9.15
CA GLU A 30 -7.20 29.28 7.89
C GLU A 30 -6.73 27.88 7.48
N ASP A 31 -5.43 27.62 7.58
CA ASP A 31 -4.86 26.29 7.34
C ASP A 31 -5.44 25.25 8.30
N TRP A 32 -5.57 25.60 9.59
CA TRP A 32 -6.21 24.74 10.58
C TRP A 32 -7.64 24.40 10.19
N ALA A 33 -8.44 25.40 9.82
CA ALA A 33 -9.81 25.19 9.37
C ALA A 33 -9.89 24.25 8.15
N ARG A 34 -9.02 24.43 7.15
CA ARG A 34 -8.95 23.58 5.95
C ARG A 34 -8.55 22.14 6.28
N ILE A 35 -7.56 21.96 7.13
CA ILE A 35 -7.08 20.64 7.57
C ILE A 35 -8.16 19.90 8.35
N SER A 36 -8.76 20.54 9.36
CA SER A 36 -9.80 19.94 10.19
C SER A 36 -11.04 19.55 9.36
N GLY A 37 -11.45 20.41 8.42
CA GLY A 37 -12.55 20.09 7.50
C GLY A 37 -12.25 18.87 6.62
N THR A 38 -11.02 18.80 6.08
CA THR A 38 -10.56 17.67 5.26
C THR A 38 -10.50 16.36 6.05
N MET A 39 -10.02 16.41 7.30
CA MET A 39 -10.02 15.23 8.19
C MET A 39 -11.43 14.73 8.47
N GLY A 40 -12.39 15.63 8.69
CA GLY A 40 -13.80 15.26 8.85
C GLY A 40 -14.33 14.46 7.66
N ILE A 41 -14.10 14.94 6.44
CA ILE A 41 -14.51 14.25 5.21
C ILE A 41 -13.86 12.87 5.06
N LEU A 42 -12.56 12.75 5.37
CA LEU A 42 -11.82 11.49 5.28
C LEU A 42 -12.35 10.45 6.29
N LEU A 43 -12.63 10.90 7.52
CA LEU A 43 -13.18 10.05 8.58
C LEU A 43 -14.60 9.59 8.27
N GLU A 44 -15.43 10.47 7.70
CA GLU A 44 -16.80 10.16 7.30
C GLU A 44 -16.84 9.10 6.18
N LYS A 45 -16.04 9.28 5.13
CA LYS A 45 -16.03 8.36 3.99
C LYS A 45 -15.38 7.02 4.32
N ARG A 46 -14.35 7.01 5.16
CA ARG A 46 -13.60 5.82 5.62
C ARG A 46 -13.31 4.80 4.51
N ASN A 47 -12.92 5.27 3.34
CA ASN A 47 -12.80 4.46 2.12
C ASN A 47 -11.34 4.26 1.66
N ILE A 48 -10.36 4.76 2.43
CA ILE A 48 -8.93 4.61 2.15
C ILE A 48 -8.32 3.65 3.18
N TYR A 49 -7.63 2.63 2.68
CA TYR A 49 -6.92 1.64 3.49
C TYR A 49 -5.44 1.70 3.12
N ILE A 50 -4.58 1.82 4.13
CA ILE A 50 -3.13 1.86 3.95
C ILE A 50 -2.52 0.67 4.70
N ASP A 51 -1.66 -0.06 4.01
CA ASP A 51 -0.87 -1.17 4.55
C ASP A 51 0.59 -0.92 4.19
N ASP A 52 1.41 -0.57 5.18
CA ASP A 52 2.84 -0.26 5.02
C ASP A 52 3.75 -1.46 5.32
N SER A 53 3.20 -2.68 5.32
CA SER A 53 3.98 -3.91 5.48
C SER A 53 5.05 -4.07 4.39
N SER A 54 6.28 -4.37 4.79
CA SER A 54 7.39 -4.58 3.87
C SER A 54 7.48 -6.02 3.36
N GLY A 55 8.08 -6.20 2.17
CA GLY A 55 8.43 -7.52 1.64
C GLY A 55 7.27 -8.43 1.29
N LEU A 56 6.08 -7.87 1.04
CA LEU A 56 4.87 -8.64 0.71
C LEU A 56 5.06 -9.46 -0.57
N THR A 57 4.55 -10.68 -0.54
CA THR A 57 4.37 -11.52 -1.72
C THR A 57 3.09 -11.16 -2.46
N PRO A 58 2.99 -11.42 -3.78
CA PRO A 58 1.74 -11.22 -4.53
C PRO A 58 0.53 -11.96 -3.95
N THR A 59 0.78 -13.15 -3.38
CA THR A 59 -0.27 -13.95 -2.72
C THR A 59 -0.79 -13.29 -1.45
N GLU A 60 0.08 -12.69 -0.64
CA GLU A 60 -0.32 -11.96 0.57
C GLU A 60 -1.12 -10.71 0.22
N VAL A 61 -0.69 -9.92 -0.79
CA VAL A 61 -1.45 -8.77 -1.29
C VAL A 61 -2.86 -9.19 -1.71
N ARG A 62 -2.97 -10.26 -2.52
CA ARG A 62 -4.28 -10.80 -2.95
C ARG A 62 -5.15 -11.23 -1.78
N SER A 63 -4.57 -11.91 -0.78
CA SER A 63 -5.31 -12.36 0.40
C SER A 63 -5.86 -11.18 1.21
N ARG A 64 -5.04 -10.17 1.47
CA ARG A 64 -5.42 -8.95 2.22
C ARG A 64 -6.48 -8.15 1.48
N ALA A 65 -6.30 -7.92 0.17
CA ALA A 65 -7.29 -7.24 -0.66
C ALA A 65 -8.65 -7.97 -0.66
N ARG A 66 -8.65 -9.31 -0.79
CA ARG A 66 -9.90 -10.09 -0.71
C ARG A 66 -10.58 -9.99 0.65
N ARG A 67 -9.83 -9.89 1.75
CA ARG A 67 -10.42 -9.66 3.08
C ARG A 67 -11.14 -8.32 3.12
N ILE A 68 -10.46 -7.23 2.73
CA ILE A 68 -11.04 -5.88 2.72
C ILE A 68 -12.28 -5.82 1.82
N ALA A 69 -12.21 -6.40 0.62
CA ALA A 69 -13.33 -6.42 -0.32
C ALA A 69 -14.56 -7.13 0.26
N ARG A 70 -14.37 -8.25 0.99
CA ARG A 70 -15.48 -8.97 1.64
C ARG A 70 -16.09 -8.18 2.79
N GLU A 71 -15.26 -7.52 3.59
CA GLU A 71 -15.70 -6.74 4.76
C GLU A 71 -16.41 -5.44 4.37
N HIS A 72 -16.09 -4.86 3.20
CA HIS A 72 -16.53 -3.52 2.82
C HIS A 72 -17.29 -3.45 1.49
N GLY A 73 -17.74 -4.59 0.96
CA GLY A 73 -18.59 -4.65 -0.24
C GLY A 73 -17.85 -4.44 -1.57
N GLY A 74 -16.52 -4.44 -1.58
CA GLY A 74 -15.70 -4.37 -2.79
C GLY A 74 -14.43 -3.55 -2.63
N ILE A 75 -13.64 -3.47 -3.70
CA ILE A 75 -12.50 -2.56 -3.81
C ILE A 75 -12.56 -1.92 -5.20
N GLY A 76 -12.55 -0.58 -5.24
CA GLY A 76 -12.51 0.18 -6.51
C GLY A 76 -11.12 0.31 -7.11
N LEU A 77 -10.07 0.35 -6.27
CA LEU A 77 -8.69 0.50 -6.70
C LEU A 77 -7.73 -0.14 -5.68
N ILE A 78 -6.70 -0.81 -6.19
CA ILE A 78 -5.55 -1.27 -5.41
C ILE A 78 -4.31 -0.56 -5.97
N MET A 79 -3.64 0.22 -5.12
CA MET A 79 -2.37 0.86 -5.44
C MET A 79 -1.25 0.16 -4.67
N ILE A 80 -0.14 -0.16 -5.35
CA ILE A 80 1.03 -0.81 -4.76
C ILE A 80 2.25 0.08 -4.99
N ASP A 81 2.88 0.50 -3.90
CA ASP A 81 4.09 1.33 -3.90
C ASP A 81 5.16 0.68 -3.01
N TYR A 82 6.28 0.13 -3.49
CA TYR A 82 6.76 -0.04 -4.86
C TYR A 82 6.82 -1.54 -5.21
N LEU A 83 6.38 -1.94 -6.40
CA LEU A 83 6.27 -3.36 -6.79
C LEU A 83 7.61 -4.12 -6.70
N GLN A 84 8.73 -3.46 -6.97
CA GLN A 84 10.09 -4.00 -6.87
C GLN A 84 10.49 -4.47 -5.46
N LEU A 85 9.82 -3.97 -4.41
CA LEU A 85 10.09 -4.37 -3.03
C LEU A 85 9.32 -5.62 -2.61
N MET A 86 8.44 -6.13 -3.48
CA MET A 86 7.73 -7.38 -3.26
C MET A 86 8.69 -8.57 -3.32
N ARG A 87 8.44 -9.57 -2.47
CA ARG A 87 9.23 -10.81 -2.48
C ARG A 87 8.48 -11.89 -3.26
N VAL A 88 9.20 -12.61 -4.11
CA VAL A 88 8.66 -13.81 -4.77
C VAL A 88 9.37 -15.01 -4.17
N ARG A 89 8.59 -15.91 -3.55
CA ARG A 89 9.13 -17.22 -3.15
C ARG A 89 9.45 -17.96 -4.45
N ARG A 90 10.74 -18.23 -4.70
CA ARG A 90 11.13 -19.12 -5.79
C ARG A 90 10.70 -20.53 -5.40
N SER A 91 9.80 -21.13 -6.17
CA SER A 91 9.59 -22.57 -6.08
C SER A 91 10.89 -23.26 -6.50
N PRO A 92 11.44 -24.19 -5.69
CA PRO A 92 12.58 -24.97 -6.11
C PRO A 92 12.11 -25.97 -7.16
N THR A 93 12.01 -25.54 -8.42
CA THR A 93 11.89 -26.47 -9.55
C THR A 93 13.30 -26.94 -9.89
N THR A 94 13.87 -27.78 -9.03
CA THR A 94 14.98 -28.65 -9.42
C THR A 94 14.33 -29.94 -9.90
N VAL A 95 13.98 -30.02 -11.18
CA VAL A 95 13.87 -31.32 -11.83
C VAL A 95 15.32 -31.75 -12.03
N PRO A 96 15.85 -32.78 -11.34
CA PRO A 96 17.17 -33.27 -11.69
C PRO A 96 17.10 -33.74 -13.14
N LEU A 97 17.99 -33.22 -14.00
CA LEU A 97 18.21 -33.79 -15.33
C LEU A 97 18.59 -35.26 -15.12
N ARG A 98 17.63 -36.17 -15.28
CA ARG A 98 17.92 -37.59 -15.45
C ARG A 98 18.58 -37.71 -16.82
N LEU A 99 19.91 -37.71 -16.84
CA LEU A 99 20.66 -38.15 -18.01
C LEU A 99 20.22 -39.59 -18.32
N PRO A 100 19.85 -39.92 -19.57
CA PRO A 100 19.54 -41.29 -19.93
C PRO A 100 20.80 -42.15 -19.70
N LYS A 101 20.68 -43.21 -18.90
CA LYS A 101 21.75 -44.19 -18.76
C LYS A 101 21.97 -44.81 -20.13
N SER A 102 23.17 -44.63 -20.67
CA SER A 102 23.62 -45.29 -21.89
C SER A 102 23.54 -46.81 -21.68
N PRO A 103 22.96 -47.59 -22.61
CA PRO A 103 22.95 -49.04 -22.49
C PRO A 103 24.40 -49.54 -22.62
N ALA A 104 24.83 -50.30 -21.62
CA ALA A 104 26.11 -50.99 -21.66
C ALA A 104 26.12 -51.94 -22.87
N ARG A 105 27.14 -51.80 -23.72
CA ARG A 105 27.55 -52.82 -24.69
C ARG A 105 28.45 -53.84 -24.00
#